data_AF-A0A0Q0Z2M0-F1
#
_entry.id   AF-A0A0Q0Z2M0-F1
#
_cell.length_a   1.000
_cell.length_b   1.000
_cell.length_c   1.000
_cell.angle_alpha   90.00
_cell.angle_beta   90.00
_cell.angle_gamma   90.00
#
_symmetry.space_group_name_H-M   'P 1'
#
loop_
_entity.id
_entity.type
_entity.pdbx_description
1 polymer ?
#
loop_
_entity_poly.entity_id
_entity_poly.type
_entity_poly.pdbx_seq_one_letter_code
_entity_poly.pdbx_strand_id
1 'polypeptide(L)' 'MADYFVDFVIASALIVGITALMGSMSNTIGERLFGRNKREKHVEASRRIQQGWNFVGGKK' A
#
# COMPACT_ATOMS: atom_id res chain seq x y z
N MET A 1 19.72 -6.39 -38.49
CA MET A 1 19.93 -6.83 -37.09
C MET A 1 20.01 -5.66 -36.11
N ALA A 2 20.75 -4.58 -36.40
CA ALA A 2 20.80 -3.41 -35.53
C ALA A 2 19.43 -2.73 -35.30
N ASP A 3 18.63 -2.48 -36.34
CA ASP A 3 17.26 -1.93 -36.20
C ASP A 3 16.36 -2.79 -35.32
N TYR A 4 16.30 -4.08 -35.62
CA TYR A 4 15.52 -5.04 -34.83
C TYR A 4 15.95 -5.06 -33.34
N PHE A 5 17.24 -4.90 -33.08
CA PHE A 5 17.76 -4.83 -31.71
C PHE A 5 17.31 -3.54 -31.01
N VAL A 6 17.32 -2.40 -31.70
CA VAL A 6 16.82 -1.13 -31.16
C VAL A 6 15.33 -1.22 -30.84
N ASP A 7 14.52 -1.75 -31.76
CA ASP A 7 13.09 -1.96 -31.54
C ASP A 7 12.82 -2.88 -30.34
N PHE A 8 13.59 -3.96 -30.24
CA PHE A 8 13.51 -4.90 -29.12
C PHE A 8 13.85 -4.24 -27.78
N VAL A 9 14.91 -3.42 -27.73
CA VAL A 9 15.32 -2.70 -26.52
C VAL A 9 14.24 -1.70 -26.09
N ILE A 10 13.66 -0.95 -27.04
CA ILE A 10 12.59 0.01 -26.75
C ILE A 10 11.35 -0.70 -26.22
N ALA A 11 10.91 -1.78 -26.88
CA ALA A 11 9.74 -2.54 -26.48
C ALA A 11 9.93 -3.18 -25.09
N SER A 12 11.09 -3.80 -24.85
CA SER A 12 11.40 -4.43 -23.55
C SER A 12 11.50 -3.41 -22.42
N ALA A 13 12.14 -2.25 -22.65
CA ALA A 13 12.21 -1.18 -21.66
C ALA A 13 10.82 -0.65 -21.29
N LEU A 14 9.91 -0.52 -22.25
CA LEU A 14 8.52 -0.14 -22.01
C LEU A 14 7.77 -1.16 -21.16
N ILE A 15 7.87 -2.45 -21.50
CA ILE A 15 7.20 -3.53 -20.76
C ILE A 15 7.69 -3.59 -19.32
N VAL A 16 9.02 -3.55 -19.11
CA VAL A 16 9.63 -3.58 -17.78
C VAL A 16 9.25 -2.33 -16.99
N GLY A 17 9.30 -1.16 -17.62
CA GLY A 17 8.94 0.12 -17.01
C GLY A 17 7.49 0.12 -16.52
N ILE A 18 6.54 -0.27 -17.37
CA ILE A 18 5.12 -0.35 -17.00
C ILE A 18 4.92 -1.36 -15.86
N THR A 19 5.55 -2.53 -15.95
CA THR A 19 5.44 -3.60 -14.94
C THR A 19 5.98 -3.16 -13.57
N ALA A 20 7.16 -2.54 -13.54
CA ALA A 20 7.78 -2.03 -12.32
C ALA A 20 6.97 -0.87 -11.70
N LEU A 21 6.41 0.00 -12.55
CA LEU A 21 5.56 1.10 -12.09
C LEU A 21 4.20 0.62 -11.58
N MET A 22 3.68 -0.51 -12.05
CA MET A 22 2.38 -1.04 -11.63
C MET A 22 2.33 -1.33 -10.13
N GLY A 23 3.41 -1.89 -9.55
CA GLY A 23 3.50 -2.14 -8.11
C GLY A 23 3.55 -0.87 -7.26
N SER A 24 4.41 0.10 -7.65
CA SER A 24 4.54 1.37 -6.93
C SER A 24 3.30 2.26 -7.08
N MET A 25 2.69 2.31 -8.26
CA MET A 25 1.43 3.00 -8.52
C MET A 25 0.29 2.35 -7.75
N SER A 26 0.17 1.02 -7.77
CA SER A 26 -0.90 0.30 -7.05
C SER A 26 -0.78 0.48 -5.53
N ASN A 27 0.44 0.51 -4.97
CA ASN A 27 0.65 0.82 -3.56
C ASN A 27 0.29 2.28 -3.23
N THR A 28 0.71 3.22 -4.07
CA THR A 28 0.42 4.65 -3.89
C THR A 28 -1.08 4.95 -4.00
N ILE A 29 -1.75 4.35 -5.00
CA ILE A 29 -3.21 4.45 -5.22
C ILE A 29 -3.93 3.73 -4.07
N GLY A 30 -3.50 2.53 -3.70
CA GLY A 30 -4.06 1.74 -2.60
C GLY A 30 -4.03 2.48 -1.27
N GLU A 31 -2.90 3.09 -0.90
CA GLU A 31 -2.78 3.89 0.32
C GLU A 31 -3.60 5.19 0.25
N ARG A 32 -3.57 5.92 -0.88
CA ARG A 32 -4.30 7.19 -1.01
C ARG A 32 -5.81 7.04 -1.12
N LEU A 33 -6.32 6.05 -1.88
CA LEU A 33 -7.76 5.80 -2.07
C LEU A 33 -8.36 4.89 -0.99
N PHE A 34 -7.67 3.83 -0.57
CA PHE A 34 -8.21 2.84 0.39
C PHE A 34 -7.54 2.87 1.76
N GLY A 35 -6.34 3.45 1.89
CA GLY A 35 -5.56 3.49 3.14
C GLY A 35 -5.93 4.63 4.10
N ARG A 36 -6.50 5.74 3.59
CA ARG A 36 -6.84 6.93 4.41
C ARG A 36 -7.78 6.62 5.58
N ASN A 37 -8.70 5.67 5.42
CA ASN A 37 -9.63 5.23 6.47
C ASN A 37 -9.20 3.93 7.17
N LYS A 38 -8.05 3.32 6.80
CA LYS A 38 -7.55 2.09 7.44
C LYS A 38 -6.42 2.32 8.44
N ARG A 39 -5.75 3.47 8.41
CA ARG A 39 -4.66 3.81 9.35
C ARG A 39 -5.09 3.70 10.81
N GLU A 40 -6.34 4.01 11.12
CA GLU A 40 -6.87 3.95 12.48
C GLU A 40 -7.61 2.66 12.80
N LYS A 41 -7.76 1.69 11.88
CA LYS A 41 -8.51 0.45 12.17
C LYS A 41 -7.89 -0.35 13.31
N HIS A 42 -6.57 -0.39 13.40
CA HIS A 42 -5.88 -1.04 14.51
C HIS A 42 -6.05 -0.25 15.81
N VAL A 43 -5.99 1.08 15.75
CA VAL A 43 -6.15 1.96 16.91
C VAL A 43 -7.58 1.94 17.45
N GLU A 44 -8.59 1.98 16.57
CA GLU A 44 -10.01 1.88 16.90
C GLU A 44 -10.36 0.51 17.49
N ALA A 45 -9.83 -0.58 16.89
CA ALA A 45 -10.01 -1.93 17.41
C ALA A 45 -9.37 -2.10 18.79
N SER A 46 -8.13 -1.63 18.97
CA SER A 46 -7.45 -1.62 20.26
C SER A 46 -8.18 -0.75 21.29
N ARG A 47 -8.64 0.45 20.92
CA ARG A 47 -9.43 1.34 21.77
C ARG A 47 -10.73 0.67 22.21
N ARG A 48 -11.45 -0.01 21.31
CA ARG A 48 -12.68 -0.74 21.63
C ARG A 48 -12.43 -1.88 22.63
N ILE A 49 -11.32 -2.60 22.51
CA ILE A 49 -10.95 -3.66 23.46
C ILE A 49 -10.55 -3.06 24.81
N GLN A 50 -9.75 -2.00 24.81
CA GLN A 50 -9.24 -1.34 26.01
C GLN A 50 -10.33 -0.58 26.79
N GLN A 51 -11.39 -0.10 26.14
CA GLN A 51 -12.53 0.56 26.81
C GLN A 51 -13.18 -0.34 27.89
N GLY A 52 -13.21 -1.65 27.71
CA GLY A 52 -13.71 -2.60 28.73
C GLY A 52 -12.75 -2.79 29.92
N TRP A 53 -11.49 -2.37 29.78
CA TRP A 53 -10.43 -2.62 30.78
C TRP A 53 -10.29 -1.47 31.78
N ASN A 54 -10.83 -0.28 31.47
CA ASN A 54 -10.89 0.85 32.40
C ASN A 54 -11.60 0.51 33.73
N PHE A 55 -12.51 -0.47 33.72
CA PHE A 55 -13.19 -0.95 34.94
C PHE A 55 -12.33 -1.85 35.83
N VAL A 56 -11.22 -2.38 35.30
CA VAL A 56 -10.39 -3.41 35.96
C VAL A 56 -9.08 -2.83 36.49
N GLY A 57 -8.70 -1.61 36.06
CA GLY A 57 -7.35 -1.04 36.25
C GLY A 57 -7.14 -0.05 37.40
N GLY A 58 -8.12 0.29 38.24
CA GLY A 58 -7.81 1.09 39.44
C GLY A 58 -8.98 1.79 40.12
N LYS A 59 -9.41 1.26 41.26
CA LYS A 59 -9.92 2.09 42.36
C LYS A 59 -8.74 2.89 42.92
N LYS A 60 -8.97 4.20 43.11
CA LYS A 60 -8.21 5.20 43.90
C LYS A 60 -6.72 4.96 44.15
#